data_AF-A0A955IV70-F1
#
_entry.id   AF-A0A955IV70-F1
#
_cell.length_a   1.000
_cell.length_b   1.000
_cell.length_c   1.000
_cell.angle_alpha   90.00
_cell.angle_beta   90.00
_cell.angle_gamma   90.00
#
_symmetry.space_group_name_H-M   'P 1'
#
loop_
_entity.id
_entity.type
_entity.pdbx_description
1 polymer ?
#
loop_
_entity_poly.entity_id
_entity_poly.type
_entity_poly.pdbx_seq_one_letter_code
_entity_poly.pdbx_strand_id
1 'polypeptide(L)'
;MQTSDKKISKFDGFTIPELIVSMLVLTTIIIATFSTYSILVRSAGLARMKSAGLGLATEQLEYLKGLPYDYLALQGGAINSSGPKLPVSFEKTSGPYTFVVTTSIRYVDDAFDGCLNYPVSQSYLCVNGPADTGLPVDSNPRDYKLIDVNVNEKKSNKEVARVSTHVAARVAETAGNTGALLVNIITSSGEPVAGAAVTITNSTLIPSLSQTITSDTNGVAIFLDVPPDSGKDYVVSATKAGHSSLSTISASGSLVP
;
A
#
# COMPACT_ATOMS: atom_id res chain seq x y z
N MET A 1 21.46 -94.86 6.31
CA MET A 1 22.57 -94.10 5.70
C MET A 1 22.00 -93.26 4.56
N GLN A 2 21.67 -92.00 4.84
CA GLN A 2 21.34 -90.98 3.83
C GLN A 2 21.66 -89.63 4.46
N THR A 3 22.80 -89.06 4.08
CA THR A 3 23.19 -87.70 4.44
C THR A 3 22.51 -86.76 3.46
N SER A 4 21.56 -85.97 3.96
CA SER A 4 20.91 -84.90 3.19
C SER A 4 21.91 -83.74 3.04
N ASP A 5 22.58 -83.66 1.90
CA ASP A 5 23.43 -82.52 1.54
C ASP A 5 22.59 -81.25 1.38
N LYS A 6 22.64 -80.39 2.41
CA LYS A 6 22.05 -79.06 2.37
C LYS A 6 22.93 -78.17 1.50
N LYS A 7 22.54 -77.96 0.24
CA LYS A 7 23.18 -76.99 -0.67
C LYS A 7 23.17 -75.60 -0.03
N ILE A 8 24.34 -75.13 0.40
CA ILE A 8 24.56 -73.73 0.78
C ILE A 8 24.57 -72.92 -0.51
N SER A 9 23.57 -72.05 -0.69
CA SER A 9 23.54 -71.11 -1.82
C SER A 9 24.74 -70.17 -1.72
N LYS A 10 25.57 -70.13 -2.77
CA LYS A 10 26.61 -69.09 -2.91
C LYS A 10 25.92 -67.74 -3.00
N PHE A 11 26.24 -66.85 -2.07
CA PHE A 11 25.90 -65.43 -2.21
C PHE A 11 26.91 -64.83 -3.20
N ASP A 12 26.44 -64.40 -4.36
CA ASP A 12 27.25 -63.61 -5.27
C ASP A 12 27.55 -62.25 -4.60
N GLY A 13 28.83 -61.89 -4.50
CA GLY A 13 29.26 -60.63 -3.89
C GLY A 13 29.02 -59.45 -4.83
N PHE A 14 28.81 -58.25 -4.26
CA PHE A 14 28.64 -57.03 -5.03
C PHE A 14 29.93 -56.62 -5.75
N THR A 15 29.80 -56.16 -7.00
CA THR A 15 30.91 -55.57 -7.74
C THR A 15 31.14 -54.11 -7.31
N ILE A 16 32.40 -53.64 -7.38
CA ILE A 16 32.73 -52.24 -7.03
C ILE A 16 31.88 -51.22 -7.81
N PRO A 17 31.64 -51.36 -9.15
CA PRO A 17 30.80 -50.44 -9.89
C PRO A 17 29.36 -50.37 -9.38
N GLU A 18 28.80 -51.50 -8.96
CA GLU A 18 27.41 -51.63 -8.49
C GLU A 18 27.22 -50.96 -7.11
N LEU A 19 28.25 -51.02 -6.26
CA LEU A 19 28.31 -50.29 -5.01
C LEU A 19 28.34 -48.77 -5.25
N ILE A 20 29.14 -48.31 -6.22
CA ILE A 20 29.26 -46.87 -6.54
C ILE A 20 27.94 -46.33 -7.08
N VAL A 21 27.28 -47.05 -7.99
CA VAL A 21 25.96 -46.65 -8.51
C VAL A 21 24.93 -46.62 -7.40
N SER A 22 24.91 -47.62 -6.52
CA SER A 22 23.98 -47.67 -5.39
C SER A 22 24.20 -46.50 -4.40
N MET A 23 25.45 -46.17 -4.10
CA MET A 23 25.79 -45.01 -3.27
C MET A 23 25.38 -43.68 -3.93
N LEU A 24 25.58 -43.55 -5.25
CA LEU A 24 25.17 -42.37 -5.99
C LEU A 24 23.64 -42.19 -5.94
N VAL A 25 22.88 -43.25 -6.20
CA VAL A 25 21.41 -43.20 -6.15
C VAL A 25 20.94 -42.90 -4.73
N LEU A 26 21.49 -43.57 -3.70
CA LEU A 26 21.09 -43.34 -2.32
C LEU A 26 21.39 -41.91 -1.85
N THR A 27 22.57 -41.37 -2.19
CA THR A 27 22.95 -40.00 -1.81
C THR A 27 22.06 -38.95 -2.47
N THR A 28 21.73 -39.13 -3.76
CA THR A 28 20.82 -38.20 -4.46
C THR A 28 19.42 -38.17 -3.82
N ILE A 29 18.89 -39.34 -3.41
CA ILE A 29 17.59 -39.43 -2.73
C ILE A 29 17.64 -38.74 -1.36
N ILE A 30 18.71 -38.95 -0.57
CA ILE A 30 18.85 -38.32 0.75
C ILE A 30 18.92 -36.79 0.62
N ILE A 31 19.71 -36.28 -0.33
CA ILE A 31 19.84 -34.83 -0.57
C ILE A 31 18.50 -34.24 -1.02
N ALA A 32 17.80 -34.90 -1.95
CA ALA A 32 16.48 -34.45 -2.42
C ALA A 32 15.44 -34.43 -1.30
N THR A 33 15.45 -35.44 -0.43
CA THR A 33 14.51 -35.53 0.70
C THR A 33 14.80 -34.45 1.73
N PHE A 34 16.08 -34.25 2.10
CA PHE A 34 16.48 -33.24 3.08
C PHE A 34 16.25 -31.80 2.57
N SER A 35 16.51 -31.54 1.29
CA SER A 35 16.25 -30.24 0.67
C SER A 35 14.76 -29.91 0.65
N THR A 36 13.93 -30.88 0.26
CA THR A 36 12.47 -30.75 0.26
C THR A 36 11.93 -30.50 1.67
N TYR A 37 12.39 -31.28 2.66
CA TYR A 37 12.03 -31.09 4.06
C TYR A 37 12.38 -29.68 4.56
N SER A 38 13.59 -29.20 4.24
CA SER A 38 14.03 -27.86 4.62
C SER A 38 13.17 -26.75 4.01
N ILE A 39 12.75 -26.92 2.75
CA ILE A 39 11.84 -25.99 2.06
C ILE A 39 10.45 -26.01 2.72
N LEU A 40 9.93 -27.18 3.06
CA LEU A 40 8.64 -27.33 3.72
C LEU A 40 8.61 -26.61 5.08
N VAL A 41 9.65 -26.77 5.91
CA VAL A 41 9.75 -26.07 7.19
C VAL A 41 9.77 -24.55 7.01
N ARG A 42 10.52 -24.04 6.04
CA ARG A 42 10.56 -22.60 5.73
C ARG A 42 9.22 -22.08 5.22
N SER A 43 8.55 -22.87 4.37
CA SER A 43 7.21 -22.55 3.84
C SER A 43 6.18 -22.47 4.96
N ALA A 44 6.19 -23.43 5.90
CA ALA A 44 5.32 -23.40 7.08
C ALA A 44 5.57 -22.16 7.95
N GLY A 45 6.84 -21.75 8.13
CA GLY A 45 7.18 -20.51 8.82
C GLY A 45 6.63 -19.27 8.14
N LEU A 46 6.76 -19.19 6.80
CA LEU A 46 6.19 -18.09 6.01
C LEU A 46 4.67 -18.05 6.11
N ALA A 47 4.00 -19.20 6.06
CA ALA A 47 2.55 -19.29 6.19
C ALA A 47 2.08 -18.79 7.57
N ARG A 48 2.76 -19.19 8.66
CA ARG A 48 2.47 -18.69 10.01
C ARG A 48 2.65 -17.18 10.12
N MET A 49 3.73 -16.65 9.55
CA MET A 49 4.01 -15.20 9.53
C MET A 49 2.94 -14.43 8.76
N LYS A 50 2.52 -14.91 7.58
CA LYS A 50 1.42 -14.31 6.81
C LYS A 50 0.09 -14.37 7.55
N SER A 51 -0.22 -15.49 8.20
CA SER A 51 -1.43 -15.63 9.01
C SER A 51 -1.46 -14.64 10.18
N ALA A 52 -0.33 -14.46 10.88
CA ALA A 52 -0.21 -13.47 11.95
C ALA A 52 -0.35 -12.03 11.42
N GLY A 53 0.32 -11.72 10.31
CA GLY A 53 0.22 -10.41 9.65
C GLY A 53 -1.21 -10.09 9.18
N LEU A 54 -1.93 -11.07 8.62
CA LEU A 54 -3.32 -10.91 8.22
C LEU A 54 -4.25 -10.68 9.43
N GLY A 55 -4.00 -11.37 10.54
CA GLY A 55 -4.71 -11.12 11.79
C GLY A 55 -4.56 -9.68 12.26
N LEU A 56 -3.34 -9.13 12.24
CA LEU A 56 -3.07 -7.73 12.58
C LEU A 56 -3.71 -6.74 11.59
N ALA A 57 -3.64 -7.04 10.29
CA ALA A 57 -4.25 -6.20 9.26
C ALA A 57 -5.78 -6.12 9.48
N THR A 58 -6.41 -7.25 9.79
CA THR A 58 -7.84 -7.35 10.06
C THR A 58 -8.22 -6.65 11.38
N GLU A 59 -7.44 -6.84 12.45
CA GLU A 59 -7.62 -6.14 13.73
C GLU A 59 -7.61 -4.62 13.53
N GLN A 60 -6.63 -4.12 12.77
CA GLN A 60 -6.53 -2.70 12.46
C GLN A 60 -7.72 -2.22 11.61
N LEU A 61 -8.16 -3.01 10.63
CA LEU A 61 -9.30 -2.65 9.79
C LEU A 61 -10.61 -2.58 10.60
N GLU A 62 -10.84 -3.53 11.51
CA GLU A 62 -12.01 -3.52 12.39
C GLU A 62 -11.96 -2.36 13.40
N TYR A 63 -10.78 -2.02 13.92
CA TYR A 63 -10.60 -0.79 14.71
C TYR A 63 -11.01 0.45 13.91
N LEU A 64 -10.52 0.60 12.67
CA LEU A 64 -10.87 1.73 11.80
C LEU A 64 -12.37 1.78 11.50
N LYS A 65 -13.01 0.62 11.24
CA LYS A 65 -14.46 0.54 11.02
C LYS A 65 -15.29 0.93 12.26
N GLY A 66 -14.72 0.83 13.45
CA GLY A 66 -15.34 1.28 14.69
C GLY A 66 -15.28 2.80 14.92
N LEU A 67 -14.49 3.53 14.13
CA LEU A 67 -14.32 4.98 14.29
C LEU A 67 -15.42 5.77 13.56
N PRO A 68 -15.76 6.98 14.05
CA PRO A 68 -16.56 7.93 13.28
C PRO A 68 -15.93 8.24 11.92
N TYR A 69 -16.75 8.48 10.90
CA TYR A 69 -16.29 8.76 9.54
C TYR A 69 -15.27 9.92 9.49
N ASP A 70 -15.52 10.99 10.23
CA ASP A 70 -14.65 12.16 10.26
C ASP A 70 -13.29 11.86 10.89
N TYR A 71 -13.20 10.85 11.78
CA TYR A 71 -11.96 10.48 12.46
C TYR A 71 -11.07 9.56 11.60
N LEU A 72 -11.58 9.11 10.44
CA LEU A 72 -10.81 8.40 9.42
C LEU A 72 -9.93 9.40 8.67
N ALA A 73 -8.90 9.90 9.35
CA ALA A 73 -7.89 10.79 8.83
C ALA A 73 -6.54 10.50 9.49
N LEU A 74 -5.47 10.60 8.70
CA LEU A 74 -4.10 10.32 9.15
C LEU A 74 -3.35 11.62 9.47
N GLN A 75 -2.38 11.52 10.38
CA GLN A 75 -1.44 12.60 10.65
C GLN A 75 -0.62 12.89 9.39
N GLY A 76 -0.69 14.12 8.88
CA GLY A 76 -0.07 14.51 7.61
C GLY A 76 -0.66 13.82 6.37
N GLY A 77 -1.81 13.15 6.47
CA GLY A 77 -2.45 12.50 5.33
C GLY A 77 -3.24 13.46 4.43
N ALA A 78 -3.89 12.89 3.41
CA ALA A 78 -4.67 13.61 2.40
C ALA A 78 -5.94 14.31 2.93
N ILE A 79 -6.44 13.91 4.10
CA ILE A 79 -7.76 14.29 4.61
C ILE A 79 -7.59 15.31 5.72
N ASN A 80 -8.24 16.46 5.56
CA ASN A 80 -8.39 17.41 6.64
C ASN A 80 -9.56 16.96 7.54
N SER A 81 -9.31 16.87 8.84
CA SER A 81 -10.32 16.44 9.80
C SER A 81 -10.22 17.28 11.06
N SER A 82 -11.39 17.60 11.63
CA SER A 82 -11.55 18.22 12.93
C SER A 82 -11.34 17.24 14.11
N GLY A 83 -11.33 15.94 13.83
CA GLY A 83 -11.13 14.88 14.83
C GLY A 83 -9.66 14.54 15.09
N PRO A 84 -9.40 13.63 16.06
CA PRO A 84 -8.08 13.08 16.29
C PRO A 84 -7.53 12.40 15.04
N LYS A 85 -6.30 12.75 14.65
CA LYS A 85 -5.61 12.15 13.51
C LYS A 85 -4.83 10.91 13.94
N LEU A 86 -4.98 9.83 13.17
CA LEU A 86 -4.33 8.55 13.43
C LEU A 86 -2.86 8.56 12.95
N PRO A 87 -1.95 7.83 13.61
CA PRO A 87 -0.60 7.64 13.09
C PRO A 87 -0.64 6.87 11.76
N VAL A 88 0.23 7.25 10.82
CA VAL A 88 0.34 6.58 9.51
C VAL A 88 0.87 5.15 9.66
N SER A 89 1.81 4.93 10.59
CA SER A 89 2.35 3.62 10.86
C SER A 89 2.70 3.40 12.33
N PHE A 90 2.71 2.14 12.74
CA PHE A 90 3.16 1.72 14.07
C PHE A 90 3.70 0.30 14.01
N GLU A 91 4.45 -0.09 15.05
CA GLU A 91 5.00 -1.44 15.18
C GLU A 91 4.15 -2.29 16.13
N LYS A 92 4.03 -3.57 15.81
CA LYS A 92 3.35 -4.55 16.64
C LYS A 92 4.09 -5.89 16.61
N THR A 93 4.33 -6.47 17.78
CA THR A 93 4.92 -7.80 17.90
C THR A 93 3.82 -8.86 18.02
N SER A 94 3.95 -9.96 17.28
CA SER A 94 3.09 -11.13 17.40
C SER A 94 3.94 -12.40 17.31
N GLY A 95 4.05 -13.11 18.43
CA GLY A 95 4.98 -14.23 18.58
C GLY A 95 6.44 -13.79 18.39
N PRO A 96 7.24 -14.47 17.54
CA PRO A 96 8.63 -14.11 17.29
C PRO A 96 8.81 -13.02 16.22
N TYR A 97 7.73 -12.50 15.64
CA TYR A 97 7.77 -11.54 14.54
C TYR A 97 7.40 -10.14 15.01
N THR A 98 8.11 -9.13 14.50
CA THR A 98 7.72 -7.72 14.64
C THR A 98 7.25 -7.24 13.28
N PHE A 99 6.06 -6.63 13.25
CA PHE A 99 5.43 -6.11 12.07
C PHE A 99 5.37 -4.58 12.10
N VAL A 100 5.46 -3.96 10.93
CA VAL A 100 5.14 -2.56 10.71
C VAL A 100 3.80 -2.51 10.02
N VAL A 101 2.80 -1.96 10.70
CA VAL A 101 1.46 -1.74 10.15
C VAL A 101 1.41 -0.31 9.63
N THR A 102 1.10 -0.15 8.35
CA THR A 102 0.94 1.15 7.69
C THR A 102 -0.48 1.28 7.19
N THR A 103 -1.15 2.36 7.57
CA THR A 103 -2.51 2.70 7.12
C THR A 103 -2.43 3.82 6.09
N SER A 104 -3.19 3.71 5.01
CA SER A 104 -3.48 4.80 4.07
C SER A 104 -4.98 5.03 4.06
N ILE A 105 -5.40 6.29 4.06
CA ILE A 105 -6.80 6.70 3.96
C ILE A 105 -6.85 7.87 2.97
N ARG A 106 -7.65 7.75 1.93
CA ARG A 106 -7.85 8.79 0.92
C ARG A 106 -9.31 8.86 0.46
N TYR A 107 -9.74 10.03 0.03
CA TYR A 107 -10.99 10.16 -0.71
C TYR A 107 -10.86 9.53 -2.10
N VAL A 108 -11.99 9.08 -2.63
CA VAL A 108 -12.14 8.54 -3.98
C VAL A 108 -13.30 9.28 -4.63
N ASP A 109 -13.08 9.64 -5.89
CA ASP A 109 -14.05 10.18 -6.84
C ASP A 109 -14.48 9.03 -7.76
N ASP A 110 -15.76 8.71 -7.78
CA ASP A 110 -16.39 7.57 -8.43
C ASP A 110 -17.45 8.05 -9.42
N ALA A 111 -17.46 7.43 -10.59
CA ALA A 111 -18.26 7.82 -11.74
C ALA A 111 -19.79 7.75 -11.57
N PHE A 112 -20.29 7.31 -10.41
CA PHE A 112 -21.70 7.01 -10.17
C PHE A 112 -22.64 8.23 -10.28
N ASP A 113 -22.26 9.40 -9.78
CA ASP A 113 -23.07 10.63 -9.83
C ASP A 113 -22.41 11.79 -10.61
N GLY A 114 -21.28 11.49 -11.23
CA GLY A 114 -20.45 12.41 -11.98
C GLY A 114 -19.01 12.10 -11.67
N CYS A 115 -18.11 13.00 -12.08
CA CYS A 115 -16.75 13.02 -11.57
C CYS A 115 -16.28 14.48 -11.58
N LEU A 116 -15.20 14.76 -10.87
CA LEU A 116 -14.47 16.01 -11.09
C LEU A 116 -14.09 16.15 -12.56
N ASN A 117 -14.06 17.38 -13.07
CA ASN A 117 -13.63 17.66 -14.43
C ASN A 117 -12.11 17.45 -14.61
N TYR A 118 -11.70 16.20 -14.81
CA TYR A 118 -10.31 15.82 -15.05
C TYR A 118 -9.87 16.17 -16.48
N PRO A 119 -8.59 16.54 -16.68
CA PRO A 119 -7.97 16.49 -18.00
C PRO A 119 -8.10 15.10 -18.62
N VAL A 120 -8.20 15.01 -19.96
CA VAL A 120 -8.37 13.72 -20.68
C VAL A 120 -7.30 12.70 -20.30
N SER A 121 -6.05 13.14 -20.13
CA SER A 121 -4.91 12.30 -19.72
C SER A 121 -4.99 11.78 -18.27
N GLN A 122 -5.92 12.30 -17.47
CA GLN A 122 -6.11 12.01 -16.05
C GLN A 122 -7.51 11.48 -15.74
N SER A 123 -8.26 11.10 -16.78
CA SER A 123 -9.59 10.49 -16.64
C SER A 123 -9.62 9.21 -15.79
N TYR A 124 -8.48 8.53 -15.62
CA TYR A 124 -8.35 7.35 -14.75
C TYR A 124 -8.49 7.67 -13.24
N LEU A 125 -8.45 8.96 -12.85
CA LEU A 125 -8.66 9.38 -11.46
C LEU A 125 -10.14 9.30 -11.05
N CYS A 126 -11.05 9.30 -12.03
CA CYS A 126 -12.46 8.97 -11.89
C CYS A 126 -12.62 7.45 -11.83
N VAL A 127 -12.80 6.90 -10.63
CA VAL A 127 -12.91 5.46 -10.40
C VAL A 127 -14.22 4.95 -10.99
N ASN A 128 -14.18 3.72 -11.53
CA ASN A 128 -15.31 3.12 -12.28
C ASN A 128 -15.79 3.95 -13.48
N GLY A 129 -15.00 4.93 -13.93
CA GLY A 129 -15.33 5.79 -15.05
C GLY A 129 -15.13 5.18 -16.44
N PRO A 130 -15.55 5.90 -17.49
CA PRO A 130 -16.07 7.28 -17.45
C PRO A 130 -17.51 7.36 -16.89
N ALA A 131 -17.87 8.52 -16.31
CA ALA A 131 -19.22 8.80 -15.85
C ALA A 131 -20.26 8.70 -16.97
N ASP A 132 -21.46 8.24 -16.62
CA ASP A 132 -22.56 8.08 -17.57
C ASP A 132 -22.95 9.40 -18.25
N THR A 133 -23.39 9.30 -19.50
CA THR A 133 -23.78 10.47 -20.28
C THR A 133 -25.00 11.16 -19.65
N GLY A 134 -24.89 12.47 -19.39
CA GLY A 134 -25.97 13.27 -18.82
C GLY A 134 -25.84 13.53 -17.32
N LEU A 135 -24.86 12.91 -16.65
CA LEU A 135 -24.49 13.30 -15.29
C LEU A 135 -23.78 14.67 -15.27
N PRO A 136 -23.99 15.47 -14.21
CA PRO A 136 -23.30 16.75 -14.05
C PRO A 136 -21.79 16.55 -13.83
N VAL A 137 -21.01 17.61 -14.03
CA VAL A 137 -19.66 17.67 -13.43
C VAL A 137 -19.85 17.69 -11.94
N ASP A 138 -19.21 16.76 -11.25
CA ASP A 138 -19.36 16.65 -9.81
C ASP A 138 -18.57 17.76 -9.09
N SER A 139 -19.25 18.39 -8.15
CA SER A 139 -18.76 19.48 -7.32
C SER A 139 -18.25 19.01 -5.96
N ASN A 140 -18.49 17.75 -5.59
CA ASN A 140 -18.02 17.13 -4.36
C ASN A 140 -17.44 15.72 -4.62
N PRO A 141 -16.24 15.62 -5.24
CA PRO A 141 -15.64 14.36 -5.71
C PRO A 141 -15.09 13.46 -4.59
N ARG A 142 -15.75 13.44 -3.43
CA ARG A 142 -15.30 12.79 -2.19
C ARG A 142 -16.35 11.81 -1.71
N ASP A 143 -16.68 10.85 -2.54
CA ASP A 143 -17.88 10.03 -2.36
C ASP A 143 -17.68 9.04 -1.22
N TYR A 144 -16.48 8.47 -1.15
CA TYR A 144 -16.08 7.59 -0.06
C TYR A 144 -14.59 7.65 0.24
N LYS A 145 -14.22 7.10 1.40
CA LYS A 145 -12.83 6.88 1.80
C LYS A 145 -12.42 5.47 1.46
N LEU A 146 -11.31 5.31 0.75
CA LEU A 146 -10.61 4.04 0.62
C LEU A 146 -9.54 3.95 1.71
N ILE A 147 -9.68 2.91 2.53
CA ILE A 147 -8.73 2.56 3.57
C ILE A 147 -7.91 1.36 3.07
N ASP A 148 -6.59 1.50 3.08
CA ASP A 148 -5.64 0.42 2.82
C ASP A 148 -4.79 0.19 4.08
N VAL A 149 -4.80 -1.02 4.63
CA VAL A 149 -3.92 -1.44 5.72
C VAL A 149 -2.91 -2.44 5.18
N ASN A 150 -1.65 -2.04 5.19
CA ASN A 150 -0.52 -2.85 4.73
C ASN A 150 0.35 -3.26 5.92
N VAL A 151 0.71 -4.54 5.97
CA VAL A 151 1.53 -5.11 7.05
C VAL A 151 2.82 -5.69 6.45
N ASN A 152 3.95 -5.11 6.85
CA ASN A 152 5.28 -5.61 6.50
C ASN A 152 5.94 -6.27 7.70
N GLU A 153 6.70 -7.33 7.48
CA GLU A 153 7.59 -7.86 8.52
C GLU A 153 8.84 -6.97 8.63
N LYS A 154 9.18 -6.55 9.85
CA LYS A 154 10.18 -5.49 10.08
C LYS A 154 11.58 -5.87 9.61
N LYS A 155 12.01 -7.12 9.80
CA LYS A 155 13.39 -7.55 9.49
C LYS A 155 13.66 -7.66 7.99
N SER A 156 12.70 -8.19 7.25
CA SER A 156 12.79 -8.44 5.81
C SER A 156 12.17 -7.34 4.96
N ASN A 157 11.39 -6.44 5.58
CA ASN A 157 10.58 -5.41 4.94
C ASN A 157 9.66 -5.97 3.84
N LYS A 158 9.28 -7.25 3.94
CA LYS A 158 8.36 -7.89 2.99
C LYS A 158 6.92 -7.69 3.44
N GLU A 159 6.07 -7.32 2.50
CA GLU A 159 4.62 -7.35 2.69
C GLU A 159 4.17 -8.78 2.98
N VAL A 160 3.48 -8.95 4.11
CA VAL A 160 2.94 -10.24 4.54
C VAL A 160 1.42 -10.32 4.44
N ALA A 161 0.75 -9.16 4.52
CA ALA A 161 -0.68 -9.04 4.35
C ALA A 161 -1.06 -7.59 3.98
N ARG A 162 -2.14 -7.47 3.21
CA ARG A 162 -2.79 -6.20 2.88
C ARG A 162 -4.29 -6.43 2.87
N VAL A 163 -5.04 -5.53 3.50
CA VAL A 163 -6.51 -5.52 3.47
C VAL A 163 -6.98 -4.12 3.15
N SER A 164 -8.10 -4.02 2.46
CA SER A 164 -8.66 -2.75 2.01
C SER A 164 -10.17 -2.72 2.19
N THR A 165 -10.75 -1.55 2.45
CA THR A 165 -12.20 -1.36 2.52
C THR A 165 -12.58 0.04 2.05
N HIS A 166 -13.79 0.15 1.52
CA HIS A 166 -14.44 1.44 1.29
C HIS A 166 -15.31 1.79 2.49
N VAL A 167 -15.35 3.07 2.85
CA VAL A 167 -16.21 3.61 3.90
C VAL A 167 -16.87 4.87 3.37
N ALA A 168 -18.19 4.88 3.32
CA ALA A 168 -18.98 6.06 2.96
C ALA A 168 -19.55 6.74 4.21
N ALA A 169 -19.86 8.03 4.11
CA ALA A 169 -20.59 8.73 5.15
C ALA A 169 -22.01 8.17 5.28
N ARG A 170 -22.61 8.29 6.48
CA ARG A 170 -24.01 7.86 6.71
C ARG A 170 -25.05 8.88 6.24
N VAL A 171 -24.60 10.07 5.85
CA VAL A 171 -25.46 11.21 5.49
C VAL A 171 -25.36 11.41 3.99
N ALA A 172 -26.43 11.90 3.38
CA ALA A 172 -26.42 12.34 2.00
C ALA A 172 -25.29 13.36 1.77
N GLU A 173 -24.67 13.27 0.60
CA GLU A 173 -23.67 14.22 0.20
C GLU A 173 -24.21 15.64 0.23
N THR A 174 -23.43 16.52 0.84
CA THR A 174 -23.75 17.93 0.95
C THR A 174 -22.66 18.67 0.21
N ALA A 175 -23.03 19.69 -0.57
CA ALA A 175 -22.07 20.54 -1.27
C ALA A 175 -20.98 21.01 -0.30
N GLY A 176 -19.74 20.60 -0.57
CA GLY A 176 -18.59 20.98 0.22
C GLY A 176 -18.14 22.41 -0.07
N ASN A 177 -17.42 23.03 0.87
CA ASN A 177 -16.70 24.29 0.66
C ASN A 177 -15.20 24.04 0.52
N THR A 178 -14.83 23.11 -0.36
CA THR A 178 -13.45 22.68 -0.61
C THR A 178 -13.27 22.44 -2.09
N GLY A 179 -12.07 22.61 -2.61
CA GLY A 179 -11.69 22.28 -3.97
C GLY A 179 -10.75 21.07 -4.04
N ALA A 180 -10.41 20.74 -5.29
CA ALA A 180 -9.39 19.77 -5.60
C ALA A 180 -8.13 20.45 -6.15
N LEU A 181 -6.96 19.89 -5.83
CA LEU A 181 -5.67 20.29 -6.39
C LEU A 181 -4.99 19.07 -6.99
N LEU A 182 -4.66 19.16 -8.28
CA LEU A 182 -3.90 18.14 -8.99
C LEU A 182 -2.47 18.63 -9.20
N VAL A 183 -1.50 17.85 -8.71
CA VAL A 183 -0.08 18.17 -8.82
C VAL A 183 0.61 17.13 -9.68
N ASN A 184 1.19 17.56 -10.80
CA ASN A 184 1.96 16.71 -11.72
C ASN A 184 3.44 16.77 -11.38
N ILE A 185 4.02 15.61 -11.10
CA ILE A 185 5.44 15.45 -10.80
C ILE A 185 6.11 14.80 -12.01
N ILE A 186 6.96 15.58 -12.66
CA ILE A 186 7.67 15.18 -13.88
C ILE A 186 9.19 15.40 -13.74
N THR A 187 9.96 14.69 -14.53
CA THR A 187 11.39 14.92 -14.71
C THR A 187 11.63 16.11 -15.65
N SER A 188 12.90 16.51 -15.80
CA SER A 188 13.31 17.51 -16.81
C SER A 188 13.02 17.08 -18.25
N SER A 189 12.85 15.79 -18.53
CA SER A 189 12.45 15.25 -19.83
C SER A 189 10.94 15.14 -20.01
N GLY A 190 10.14 15.53 -19.00
CA GLY A 190 8.68 15.43 -19.03
C GLY A 190 8.11 14.08 -18.61
N GLU A 191 8.96 13.14 -18.17
CA GLU A 191 8.52 11.80 -17.76
C GLU A 191 7.90 11.84 -16.36
N PRO A 192 6.83 11.08 -16.08
CA PRO A 192 6.18 11.06 -14.78
C PRO A 192 7.08 10.46 -13.69
N VAL A 193 7.00 11.01 -12.47
CA VAL A 193 7.74 10.52 -11.31
C VAL A 193 6.79 9.94 -10.28
N ALA A 194 6.69 8.61 -10.24
CA ALA A 194 5.90 7.89 -9.25
C ALA A 194 6.58 7.86 -7.88
N GLY A 195 5.82 7.83 -6.79
CA GLY A 195 6.37 7.66 -5.44
C GLY A 195 7.00 8.92 -4.83
N ALA A 196 6.75 10.11 -5.39
CA ALA A 196 7.21 11.37 -4.81
C ALA A 196 6.26 11.80 -3.70
N ALA A 197 6.78 12.24 -2.56
CA ALA A 197 5.98 12.81 -1.48
C ALA A 197 5.66 14.27 -1.82
N VAL A 198 4.40 14.54 -2.13
CA VAL A 198 3.87 15.88 -2.40
C VAL A 198 3.17 16.36 -1.16
N THR A 199 3.59 17.50 -0.62
CA THR A 199 2.99 18.12 0.57
C THR A 199 2.43 19.48 0.20
N ILE A 200 1.17 19.71 0.55
CA ILE A 200 0.54 21.02 0.48
C ILE A 200 0.35 21.56 1.89
N THR A 201 0.76 22.79 2.12
CA THR A 201 0.63 23.47 3.41
C THR A 201 -0.03 24.81 3.25
N ASN A 202 -0.81 25.19 4.27
CA ASN A 202 -1.30 26.55 4.43
C ASN A 202 -1.36 26.84 5.95
N SER A 203 -0.47 27.71 6.42
CA SER A 203 -0.37 28.07 7.84
C SER A 203 -1.29 29.23 8.25
N THR A 204 -1.99 29.88 7.31
CA THR A 204 -2.91 31.00 7.60
C THR A 204 -4.35 30.52 7.85
N LEU A 205 -4.69 29.30 7.42
CA LEU A 205 -5.94 28.64 7.78
C LEU A 205 -6.02 28.30 9.27
N ILE A 206 -7.25 28.28 9.80
CA ILE A 206 -7.55 27.87 11.17
C ILE A 206 -8.58 26.72 11.12
N PRO A 207 -8.20 25.47 11.45
CA PRO A 207 -6.83 25.02 11.76
C PRO A 207 -5.90 25.06 10.55
N SER A 208 -4.59 25.10 10.78
CA SER A 208 -3.60 25.07 9.71
C SER A 208 -3.67 23.76 8.93
N LEU A 209 -3.43 23.85 7.62
CA LEU A 209 -3.46 22.71 6.73
C LEU A 209 -2.04 22.20 6.46
N SER A 210 -1.88 20.90 6.58
CA SER A 210 -0.73 20.16 6.07
C SER A 210 -1.21 18.78 5.62
N GLN A 211 -1.19 18.55 4.32
CA GLN A 211 -1.58 17.29 3.69
C GLN A 211 -0.44 16.77 2.84
N THR A 212 -0.12 15.48 2.96
CA THR A 212 0.90 14.82 2.14
C THR A 212 0.27 13.64 1.40
N ILE A 213 0.54 13.55 0.10
CA ILE A 213 0.14 12.47 -0.78
C ILE A 213 1.35 12.00 -1.58
N THR A 214 1.45 10.69 -1.80
CA THR A 214 2.46 10.11 -2.69
C THR A 214 1.94 10.10 -4.12
N SER A 215 2.74 10.58 -5.07
CA SER A 215 2.37 10.55 -6.49
C SER A 215 2.22 9.12 -7.01
N ASP A 216 1.23 8.91 -7.89
CA ASP A 216 0.94 7.62 -8.49
C ASP A 216 1.89 7.26 -9.64
N THR A 217 1.63 6.15 -10.34
CA THR A 217 2.46 5.68 -11.46
C THR A 217 2.55 6.67 -12.63
N ASN A 218 1.58 7.57 -12.76
CA ASN A 218 1.56 8.63 -13.77
C ASN A 218 2.12 9.96 -13.23
N GLY A 219 2.73 9.94 -12.04
CA GLY A 219 3.33 11.13 -11.42
C GLY A 219 2.30 12.11 -10.89
N VAL A 220 1.04 11.72 -10.69
CA VAL A 220 -0.01 12.63 -10.22
C VAL A 220 -0.24 12.44 -8.73
N ALA A 221 -0.34 13.56 -7.99
CA ALA A 221 -0.86 13.60 -6.63
C ALA A 221 -2.14 14.45 -6.62
N ILE A 222 -3.26 13.83 -6.23
CA ILE A 222 -4.58 14.47 -6.19
C ILE A 222 -5.03 14.72 -4.75
N PHE A 223 -5.29 15.98 -4.41
CA PHE A 223 -5.86 16.40 -3.14
C PHE A 223 -7.32 16.79 -3.39
N LEU A 224 -8.27 16.06 -2.83
CA LEU A 224 -9.71 16.30 -3.04
C LEU A 224 -10.36 17.14 -1.93
N ASP A 225 -9.58 17.49 -0.89
CA ASP A 225 -10.06 18.09 0.34
C ASP A 225 -9.25 19.35 0.70
N VAL A 226 -9.19 20.29 -0.25
CA VAL A 226 -8.41 21.53 -0.11
C VAL A 226 -9.35 22.70 0.20
N PRO A 227 -9.29 23.30 1.40
CA PRO A 227 -10.10 24.48 1.70
C PRO A 227 -9.80 25.66 0.76
N PRO A 228 -10.77 26.54 0.48
CA PRO A 228 -10.49 27.78 -0.24
C PRO A 228 -9.64 28.70 0.63
N ASP A 229 -8.76 29.45 -0.02
CA ASP A 229 -7.97 30.50 0.61
C ASP A 229 -8.00 31.76 -0.26
N SER A 230 -8.33 32.90 0.35
CA SER A 230 -8.30 34.21 -0.29
C SER A 230 -6.90 34.84 -0.36
N GLY A 231 -5.99 34.42 0.52
CA GLY A 231 -4.64 34.98 0.68
C GLY A 231 -3.61 34.49 -0.35
N LYS A 232 -3.88 33.36 -1.02
CA LYS A 232 -2.92 32.65 -1.90
C LYS A 232 -1.68 32.17 -1.13
N ASP A 233 -1.92 31.63 0.07
CA ASP A 233 -0.91 31.21 1.05
C ASP A 233 -0.50 29.74 0.92
N TYR A 234 -1.11 29.01 -0.03
CA TYR A 234 -0.76 27.62 -0.30
C TYR A 234 0.67 27.46 -0.80
N VAL A 235 1.43 26.61 -0.11
CA VAL A 235 2.76 26.17 -0.53
C VAL A 235 2.71 24.70 -0.91
N VAL A 236 3.15 24.38 -2.12
CA VAL A 236 3.25 23.01 -2.63
C VAL A 236 4.71 22.63 -2.67
N SER A 237 5.08 21.53 -2.04
CA SER A 237 6.42 20.97 -2.07
C SER A 237 6.39 19.52 -2.52
N ALA A 238 7.45 19.08 -3.20
CA ALA A 238 7.60 17.72 -3.67
C ALA A 238 9.03 17.23 -3.41
N THR A 239 9.15 16.03 -2.86
CA THR A 239 10.45 15.39 -2.59
C THR A 239 10.42 13.90 -2.89
N LYS A 240 11.54 13.38 -3.39
CA LYS A 240 11.76 11.96 -3.62
C LYS A 240 13.25 11.64 -3.51
N ALA A 241 13.59 10.54 -2.84
CA ALA A 241 14.97 10.08 -2.77
C ALA A 241 15.54 9.85 -4.19
N GLY A 242 16.74 10.39 -4.45
CA GLY A 242 17.37 10.36 -5.77
C GLY A 242 16.94 11.47 -6.74
N HIS A 243 16.05 12.38 -6.33
CA HIS A 243 15.64 13.54 -7.11
C HIS A 243 15.88 14.85 -6.33
N SER A 244 15.86 15.99 -7.03
CA SER A 244 15.81 17.31 -6.38
C SER A 244 14.47 17.49 -5.65
N SER A 245 14.47 18.32 -4.61
CA SER A 245 13.23 18.77 -3.95
C SER A 245 12.84 20.14 -4.50
N LEU A 246 11.54 20.35 -4.73
CA LEU A 246 10.99 21.63 -5.16
C LEU A 246 9.95 22.11 -4.15
N SER A 247 9.83 23.42 -4.03
CA SER A 247 8.77 24.07 -3.27
C SER A 247 8.35 25.33 -4.01
N THR A 248 7.05 25.61 -4.04
CA THR A 248 6.57 26.94 -4.40
C THR A 248 6.91 27.92 -3.27
N ILE A 249 6.92 29.21 -3.62
CA ILE A 249 6.95 30.29 -2.65
C ILE A 249 5.53 30.80 -2.46
N SER A 250 5.18 31.20 -1.23
CA SER A 250 3.93 31.93 -0.97
C SER A 250 3.91 33.21 -1.79
N ALA A 251 2.73 33.64 -2.24
CA ALA A 251 2.61 34.89 -2.99
C ALA A 251 3.07 36.08 -2.12
N SER A 252 4.22 36.69 -2.44
CA SER A 252 4.73 37.87 -1.76
C SER A 252 4.85 39.03 -2.76
N GLY A 253 3.90 39.96 -2.69
CA GLY A 253 3.94 41.23 -3.45
C GLY A 253 2.65 41.57 -4.19
N SER A 254 2.21 42.82 -4.04
CA SER A 254 1.30 43.48 -4.96
C SER A 254 2.14 44.24 -5.98
N LEU A 255 2.03 43.90 -7.26
CA LEU A 255 2.50 44.80 -8.32
C LEU A 255 1.47 45.94 -8.40
N VAL A 256 1.67 46.96 -7.57
CA VAL A 256 0.98 48.24 -7.75
C VAL A 256 1.66 48.94 -8.92
N PRO A 257 0.96 49.18 -10.05
CA PRO A 257 1.52 49.92 -11.18
C PRO A 257 1.81 51.38 -10.84
#